data_AF-A0A6J1WYS0-F1
#
_entry.id   AF-A0A6J1WYS0-F1
#
_cell.length_a   1.000
_cell.length_b   1.000
_cell.length_c   1.000
_cell.angle_alpha   90.00
_cell.angle_beta   90.00
_cell.angle_gamma   90.00
#
_symmetry.space_group_name_H-M   'P 1'
#
loop_
_entity.id
_entity.type
_entity.pdbx_description
1 polymer ?
#
loop_
_entity_poly.entity_id
_entity_poly.type
_entity_poly.pdbx_seq_one_letter_code
_entity_poly.pdbx_strand_id
1 'polypeptide(L)' 'MLHRIKWEEDLVKDAEGNEVPNSCQLVWEGVTKQRSFGEIKFKVLPTEKQARELFQKHGVEHYWDLAYSGAVLGSGVDDV' A
#
# COMPACT_ATOMS: atom_id res chain seq x y z
N MET A 1 8.42 -8.92 -3.19
CA MET A 1 8.15 -7.89 -4.22
C MET A 1 9.32 -6.91 -4.44
N LEU A 2 10.32 -6.89 -3.56
CA LEU A 2 11.36 -5.84 -3.54
C LEU A 2 12.58 -6.12 -4.42
N HIS A 3 13.01 -7.39 -4.56
CA HIS A 3 14.29 -7.70 -5.25
C HIS A 3 14.16 -8.22 -6.68
N ARG A 4 12.96 -8.68 -7.09
CA ARG A 4 12.74 -9.29 -8.41
C ARG A 4 12.01 -8.39 -9.40
N ILE A 5 11.24 -7.42 -8.90
CA ILE A 5 10.49 -6.48 -9.72
C ILE A 5 11.23 -5.15 -9.63
N LYS A 6 11.59 -4.60 -10.79
CA LYS A 6 12.25 -3.31 -10.89
C LYS A 6 11.18 -2.23 -11.02
N TRP A 7 10.82 -1.63 -9.89
CA TRP A 7 9.78 -0.60 -9.86
C TRP A 7 10.27 0.73 -10.45
N GLU A 8 11.54 1.05 -10.28
CA GLU A 8 12.16 2.32 -10.71
C GLU A 8 12.25 2.49 -12.23
N GLU A 9 12.00 1.43 -13.02
CA GLU A 9 11.95 1.52 -14.49
C GLU A 9 10.68 2.24 -14.98
N ASP A 10 9.65 2.38 -14.14
CA ASP A 10 8.38 3.02 -14.47
C ASP A 10 8.24 4.37 -13.74
N LEU A 11 7.93 5.43 -14.49
CA LEU A 11 7.72 6.78 -13.94
C LEU A 11 6.23 6.97 -13.67
N VAL A 12 5.89 7.29 -12.42
CA VAL A 12 4.52 7.58 -11.99
C VAL A 12 4.35 9.07 -11.72
N LYS A 13 3.14 9.58 -11.94
CA LYS A 13 2.82 10.98 -11.61
C LYS A 13 2.49 11.08 -10.14
N ASP A 14 3.23 11.91 -9.43
CA ASP A 14 2.94 12.25 -8.05
C ASP A 14 1.73 13.19 -7.92
N ALA A 15 1.27 13.43 -6.69
CA ALA A 15 0.16 14.33 -6.40
C ALA A 15 0.41 15.77 -6.90
N GLU A 16 1.66 16.18 -7.04
CA GLU A 16 2.08 17.48 -7.59
C GLU A 16 2.27 17.48 -9.12
N GLY A 17 2.00 16.35 -9.79
CA GLY A 17 2.12 16.21 -11.25
C GLY A 17 3.54 15.98 -11.75
N ASN A 18 4.51 15.85 -10.85
CA ASN A 18 5.90 15.52 -11.17
C ASN A 18 6.03 14.02 -11.51
N GLU A 19 6.88 13.70 -12.49
CA GLU A 19 7.22 12.32 -12.81
C GLU A 19 8.27 11.83 -11.81
N VAL A 20 7.86 10.95 -10.90
CA VAL A 20 8.73 10.34 -9.88
C VAL A 20 8.89 8.86 -10.17
N PRO A 21 10.07 8.28 -9.90
CA PRO A 21 10.28 6.85 -10.07
C PRO A 21 9.36 6.06 -9.13
N ASN A 22 8.70 5.04 -9.66
CA ASN A 22 7.83 4.19 -8.86
C ASN A 22 8.66 3.36 -7.87
N SER A 23 8.16 3.24 -6.64
CA SER A 23 8.82 2.46 -5.59
C SER A 23 7.82 1.56 -4.87
N CYS A 24 8.31 0.40 -4.41
CA CYS A 24 7.54 -0.53 -3.61
C CYS A 24 8.26 -0.72 -2.28
N GLN A 25 7.52 -0.59 -1.18
CA GLN A 25 8.05 -0.71 0.17
C GLN A 25 7.23 -1.71 0.97
N LEU A 26 7.89 -2.36 1.94
CA LEU A 26 7.22 -3.23 2.89
C LEU A 26 6.59 -2.36 3.99
N VAL A 27 5.28 -2.20 3.94
CA VAL A 27 4.53 -1.39 4.92
C VAL A 27 4.31 -2.15 6.23
N TRP A 28 4.14 -3.48 6.16
CA TRP A 28 3.85 -4.30 7.32
C TRP A 28 4.27 -5.76 7.12
N GLU A 29 4.87 -6.34 8.16
CA GLU A 29 5.17 -7.75 8.27
C GLU A 29 4.81 -8.24 9.67
N GLY A 30 4.13 -9.39 9.77
CA GLY A 30 3.73 -9.95 11.05
C GLY A 30 2.83 -11.18 10.92
N VAL A 31 2.33 -11.65 12.07
CA VAL A 31 1.48 -12.84 12.18
C VAL A 31 0.07 -12.43 12.61
N THR A 32 -0.95 -13.00 11.97
CA THR A 32 -2.35 -12.84 12.37
C THR A 32 -2.95 -14.14 12.90
N LYS A 33 -3.97 -14.03 13.76
CA LYS A 33 -4.66 -15.19 14.33
C LYS A 33 -5.44 -16.00 13.28
N GLN A 34 -5.96 -15.33 12.26
CA GLN A 34 -6.76 -15.94 11.20
C GLN A 34 -6.52 -15.25 9.86
N ARG A 35 -6.78 -15.98 8.76
CA ARG A 35 -6.64 -15.49 7.40
C ARG A 35 -7.89 -14.69 7.00
N SER A 36 -7.75 -13.36 6.91
CA SER A 36 -8.87 -12.46 6.60
C SER A 36 -9.29 -12.46 5.12
N PHE A 37 -8.41 -12.85 4.19
CA PHE A 37 -8.69 -12.90 2.75
C PHE A 37 -8.63 -14.34 2.20
N GLY A 38 -9.67 -14.79 1.50
CA GLY A 38 -9.72 -16.12 0.89
C GLY A 38 -8.90 -16.24 -0.40
N GLU A 39 -8.89 -15.21 -1.23
CA GLU A 39 -8.20 -15.16 -2.53
C GLU A 39 -7.60 -13.76 -2.75
N ILE A 40 -6.54 -13.68 -3.56
CA ILE A 40 -5.98 -12.40 -4.00
C ILE A 40 -6.83 -11.90 -5.16
N LYS A 41 -7.51 -10.76 -4.97
CA LYS A 41 -8.31 -10.09 -6.01
C LYS A 41 -7.92 -8.62 -6.10
N PHE A 42 -7.70 -8.15 -7.32
CA PHE A 42 -7.42 -6.75 -7.59
C PHE A 42 -8.75 -5.98 -7.71
N LYS A 43 -8.88 -4.88 -6.98
CA LYS A 43 -10.04 -3.97 -7.05
C LYS A 43 -9.53 -2.54 -7.12
N VAL A 44 -9.97 -1.80 -8.13
CA VAL A 44 -9.69 -0.37 -8.26
C VAL A 44 -10.87 0.38 -7.68
N LEU A 45 -10.60 1.25 -6.71
CA LEU A 45 -11.62 2.08 -6.05
C LEU A 45 -11.20 3.55 -6.20
N PRO A 46 -12.11 4.45 -6.61
CA PRO A 46 -11.77 5.83 -6.91
C PRO A 46 -11.61 6.71 -5.66
N THR A 47 -11.97 6.21 -4.47
CA THR A 47 -11.93 6.98 -3.23
C THR A 47 -11.35 6.14 -2.10
N GLU A 48 -10.49 6.74 -1.28
CA GLU A 48 -9.84 6.07 -0.14
C GLU A 48 -10.85 5.53 0.87
N LYS A 49 -11.96 6.25 1.09
CA LYS A 49 -13.05 5.80 1.97
C LYS A 49 -13.63 4.44 1.53
N GLN A 50 -13.84 4.25 0.23
CA GLN A 50 -14.36 2.98 -0.29
C GLN A 50 -13.32 1.85 -0.15
N ALA A 51 -12.04 2.17 -0.33
CA ALA A 51 -10.95 1.22 -0.09
C ALA A 51 -10.94 0.80 1.38
N ARG A 52 -10.96 1.76 2.31
CA ARG A 52 -11.03 1.50 3.76
C ARG A 52 -12.24 0.65 4.14
N GLU A 53 -13.43 0.95 3.60
CA GLU A 53 -14.64 0.15 3.86
C GLU A 53 -14.50 -1.31 3.38
N LEU A 54 -13.77 -1.57 2.30
CA LEU A 54 -13.48 -2.94 1.84
C LEU A 54 -12.60 -3.69 2.84
N PHE A 55 -11.56 -3.05 3.35
CA PHE A 55 -10.68 -3.66 4.37
C PHE A 55 -11.42 -3.82 5.71
N GLN A 56 -12.27 -2.87 6.08
CA GLN A 56 -13.10 -2.93 7.28
C GLN A 56 -14.09 -4.09 7.24
N LYS A 57 -14.69 -4.41 6.09
CA LYS A 57 -15.54 -5.61 5.91
C LYS A 57 -14.80 -6.92 6.21
N HIS A 58 -13.47 -6.93 6.12
CA HIS A 58 -12.62 -8.07 6.43
C HIS A 58 -11.91 -7.93 7.80
N GLY A 59 -12.22 -6.88 8.58
CA GLY A 59 -11.61 -6.61 9.89
C GLY A 59 -10.11 -6.28 9.84
N VAL A 60 -9.65 -5.73 8.72
CA VAL A 60 -8.22 -5.45 8.46
C VAL A 60 -8.01 -4.02 7.94
N GLU A 61 -8.86 -3.08 8.37
CA GLU A 61 -8.77 -1.66 8.02
C GLU A 61 -7.42 -1.02 8.43
N HIS A 62 -6.78 -1.55 9.47
CA HIS A 62 -5.50 -1.06 9.97
C HIS A 62 -4.36 -1.20 8.97
N TYR A 63 -4.40 -2.19 8.07
CA TYR A 63 -3.40 -2.29 6.99
C TYR A 63 -3.54 -1.16 5.98
N TRP A 64 -4.78 -0.75 5.70
CA TRP A 64 -5.04 0.38 4.82
C TRP A 64 -4.62 1.69 5.48
N ASP A 65 -5.02 1.91 6.74
CA ASP A 65 -4.67 3.12 7.48
C ASP A 65 -3.15 3.27 7.64
N LEU A 66 -2.42 2.17 7.84
CA LEU A 66 -0.95 2.17 7.91
C LEU A 66 -0.29 2.47 6.55
N ALA A 67 -0.73 1.81 5.48
CA ALA A 67 -0.20 2.09 4.14
C ALA A 67 -0.49 3.52 3.69
N TYR A 68 -1.69 4.00 4.00
CA TYR A 68 -2.13 5.34 3.67
C TYR A 68 -1.35 6.41 4.43
N SER A 69 -1.20 6.26 5.74
CA SER A 69 -0.40 7.18 6.56
C SER A 69 1.07 7.19 6.12
N GLY A 70 1.66 6.04 5.81
CA GLY A 70 3.01 5.95 5.27
C GLY A 70 3.18 6.64 3.91
N ALA A 71 2.18 6.53 3.04
CA ALA A 71 2.18 7.20 1.74
C ALA A 71 2.02 8.73 1.86
N VAL A 72 1.14 9.20 2.75
CA VAL A 72 0.86 10.64 2.96
C VAL A 72 1.98 11.34 3.71
N LEU A 73 2.62 10.69 4.68
CA LEU A 73 3.69 11.28 5.48
C LEU A 73 5.06 11.27 4.79
N GLY A 74 5.15 10.64 3.61
CA GLY A 74 6.41 10.43 2.93
C GLY A 74 7.23 9.35 3.61
N SER A 75 7.84 8.50 2.79
CA SER A 75 8.80 7.47 3.16
C SER A 75 9.83 7.97 4.18
N GLY A 76 9.56 7.73 5.45
CA GLY A 76 10.35 8.20 6.60
C GLY A 76 10.51 7.11 7.65
N VAL A 77 10.73 5.87 7.20
CA VAL A 77 11.03 4.72 8.05
C VAL A 77 12.31 4.07 7.52
N ASP A 78 13.42 4.67 7.94
CA ASP A 78 14.66 4.03 8.41
C ASP A 78 15.58 3.28 7.42
N ASP A 79 16.61 4.03 7.00
CA ASP A 79 17.99 3.56 6.83
C ASP A 79 18.53 3.13 8.21
N VAL A 80 18.68 1.81 8.44
CA VAL A 80 19.61 1.22 9.42
C VAL A 80 20.03 -0.18 9.02
#